data_AF-A0A2S0MJA5-F1
#
_entry.id   AF-A0A2S0MJA5-F1
#
_cell.length_a   1.000
_cell.length_b   1.000
_cell.length_c   1.000
_cell.angle_alpha   90.00
_cell.angle_beta   90.00
_cell.angle_gamma   90.00
#
_symmetry.space_group_name_H-M   'P 1'
#
loop_
_entity.id
_entity.type
_entity.pdbx_description
1 polymer ?
#
loop_
_entity_poly.entity_id
_entity_poly.type
_entity_poly.pdbx_seq_one_letter_code
_entity_poly.pdbx_strand_id
1 'polypeptide(L)'
;MPPTPSTPSAGRPPRATRKALPVINPARCTGCGWCVGVCPPHVLSLHTAGGRKTSTLDDAAGCTGCALCAVRCPFDAIAMRRVVAPPASPHQRN
;
A
#
# COMPACT_ATOMS: atom_id res chain seq x y z
N MET A 1 -20.30 -26.38 -22.43
CA MET A 1 -19.27 -25.34 -22.32
C MET A 1 -19.24 -24.84 -20.87
N PRO A 2 -18.29 -25.29 -20.03
CA PRO A 2 -18.10 -24.69 -18.71
C PRO A 2 -17.29 -23.39 -18.81
N PRO A 3 -17.57 -22.37 -17.98
CA PRO A 3 -16.71 -21.20 -17.86
C PRO A 3 -15.39 -21.60 -17.18
N THR A 4 -14.27 -21.12 -17.71
CA THR A 4 -12.93 -21.27 -17.11
C THR A 4 -12.91 -20.67 -15.70
N PRO A 5 -12.37 -21.36 -14.67
CA PRO A 5 -12.00 -20.70 -13.44
C PRO A 5 -10.77 -19.83 -13.71
N SER A 6 -11.02 -18.56 -14.04
CA SER A 6 -10.01 -17.53 -14.15
C SER A 6 -9.46 -17.22 -12.77
N THR A 7 -8.48 -17.99 -12.33
CA THR A 7 -7.69 -17.76 -11.12
C THR A 7 -7.03 -16.38 -11.20
N PRO A 8 -7.35 -15.39 -10.34
CA PRO A 8 -6.50 -14.22 -10.23
C PRO A 8 -5.36 -14.55 -9.28
N SER A 9 -4.17 -14.71 -9.86
CA SER A 9 -2.86 -14.40 -9.27
C SER A 9 -2.77 -14.48 -7.74
N ALA A 10 -2.64 -15.68 -7.21
CA ALA A 10 -2.09 -15.87 -5.86
C ALA A 10 -0.71 -15.21 -5.81
N GLY A 11 -0.65 -14.05 -5.13
CA GLY A 11 0.51 -13.20 -5.01
C GLY A 11 1.70 -13.97 -4.47
N ARG A 12 2.70 -14.16 -5.33
CA ARG A 12 4.04 -14.57 -4.91
C ARG A 12 4.59 -13.43 -4.04
N PRO A 13 4.76 -13.60 -2.71
CA PRO A 13 5.24 -12.52 -1.87
C PRO A 13 6.67 -12.15 -2.31
N PRO A 14 6.94 -10.89 -2.66
CA PRO A 14 8.26 -10.50 -3.12
C PRO A 14 9.20 -10.45 -1.92
N ARG A 15 10.26 -11.27 -1.99
CA ARG A 15 11.45 -11.25 -1.13
C ARG A 15 11.71 -9.85 -0.56
N ALA A 16 11.57 -9.72 0.76
CA ALA A 16 11.82 -8.49 1.51
C ALA A 16 13.32 -8.12 1.48
N THR A 17 13.73 -7.39 0.45
CA THR A 17 15.10 -6.88 0.24
C THR A 17 15.21 -5.40 0.63
N ARG A 18 15.52 -5.04 1.89
CA ARG A 18 15.80 -3.65 2.37
C ARG A 18 15.21 -2.53 1.48
N LYS A 19 13.92 -2.25 1.61
CA LYS A 19 13.15 -1.46 0.64
C LYS A 19 12.82 -0.07 1.19
N ALA A 20 12.68 0.91 0.30
CA ALA A 20 12.09 2.21 0.67
C ALA A 20 10.57 2.04 0.80
N LEU A 21 9.99 2.55 1.87
CA LEU A 21 8.55 2.54 2.10
C LEU A 21 7.96 3.90 1.76
N PRO A 22 6.71 3.93 1.26
CA PRO A 22 5.98 5.16 1.04
C PRO A 22 5.59 5.80 2.39
N VAL A 23 6.02 7.04 2.61
CA VAL A 23 5.62 7.89 3.72
C VAL A 23 4.57 8.86 3.20
N ILE A 24 3.33 8.73 3.67
CA ILE A 24 2.23 9.59 3.25
C ILE A 24 2.17 10.83 4.15
N ASN A 25 2.07 12.01 3.54
CA ASN A 25 1.85 13.26 4.23
C ASN A 25 0.34 13.56 4.33
N PRO A 26 -0.27 13.51 5.54
CA PRO A 26 -1.71 13.77 5.72
C PRO A 26 -2.13 15.20 5.34
N ALA A 27 -1.20 16.16 5.34
CA ALA A 27 -1.51 17.53 4.95
C ALA A 27 -1.74 17.68 3.43
N ARG A 28 -1.07 16.84 2.62
CA ARG A 28 -1.20 16.82 1.15
C ARG A 28 -2.12 15.72 0.65
N CYS A 29 -2.30 14.66 1.44
CA CYS A 29 -3.12 13.53 1.06
C CYS A 29 -4.60 13.91 1.11
N THR A 30 -5.29 13.72 -0.01
CA THR A 30 -6.74 13.91 -0.14
C THR A 30 -7.54 12.64 0.13
N GLY A 31 -6.85 11.51 0.36
CA GLY A 31 -7.49 10.21 0.56
C GLY A 31 -8.21 9.69 -0.70
N CYS A 32 -7.69 10.04 -1.87
CA CYS A 32 -8.25 9.63 -3.16
C CYS A 32 -8.20 8.11 -3.42
N GLY A 33 -7.33 7.37 -2.73
CA GLY A 33 -7.30 5.90 -2.80
C GLY A 33 -6.58 5.29 -4.01
N TRP A 34 -6.08 6.11 -4.94
CA TRP A 34 -5.33 5.61 -6.11
C TRP A 34 -4.12 4.75 -5.74
N CYS A 35 -3.44 5.11 -4.66
CA CYS A 35 -2.29 4.35 -4.17
C CYS A 35 -2.67 2.96 -3.65
N VAL A 36 -3.90 2.75 -3.17
CA VAL A 36 -4.40 1.45 -2.71
C VAL A 36 -4.66 0.55 -3.90
N GLY A 37 -5.35 1.07 -4.93
CA GLY A 37 -5.70 0.28 -6.13
C GLY A 37 -4.50 -0.05 -7.03
N VAL A 38 -3.47 0.78 -7.07
CA VAL A 38 -2.23 0.49 -7.83
C VAL A 38 -1.29 -0.44 -7.08
N CYS A 39 -1.53 -0.70 -5.80
CA CYS A 39 -0.64 -1.51 -4.98
C CYS A 39 -1.00 -3.00 -5.15
N PRO A 40 -0.20 -3.83 -5.85
CA PRO A 40 -0.53 -5.23 -6.04
C PRO A 40 -0.72 -6.03 -4.73
N PRO A 41 0.11 -5.84 -3.68
CA PRO A 41 -0.13 -6.50 -2.39
C PRO A 41 -1.15 -5.76 -1.50
N HIS A 42 -1.78 -4.68 -1.98
CA HIS A 42 -2.80 -3.92 -1.24
C HIS A 42 -2.36 -3.51 0.18
N VAL A 43 -1.08 -3.14 0.35
CA VAL A 43 -0.52 -2.83 1.69
C VAL A 43 -0.87 -1.45 2.23
N LEU A 44 -1.52 -0.61 1.42
CA LEU A 44 -1.98 0.70 1.83
C LEU A 44 -3.47 0.65 2.15
N SER A 45 -3.84 1.34 3.22
CA SER A 45 -5.22 1.50 3.68
C SER A 45 -5.59 2.99 3.69
N LEU A 46 -6.88 3.30 3.66
CA LEU A 46 -7.39 4.66 3.82
C LEU A 46 -7.89 4.84 5.24
N HIS A 47 -7.23 5.71 6.00
CA HIS A 47 -7.68 6.13 7.32
C HIS A 47 -8.28 7.52 7.28
N THR A 48 -9.22 7.79 8.19
CA THR A 48 -9.72 9.15 8.40
C THR A 48 -9.06 9.73 9.62
N ALA A 49 -8.28 10.79 9.44
CA ALA A 49 -7.59 11.50 10.52
C ALA A 49 -8.07 12.96 10.55
N GLY A 50 -8.63 13.40 11.68
CA GLY A 50 -9.05 14.79 11.88
C GLY A 50 -10.10 15.29 10.87
N GLY A 51 -11.00 14.42 10.41
CA GLY A 51 -12.04 14.78 9.42
C GLY A 51 -11.58 14.77 7.96
N ARG A 52 -10.33 14.37 7.68
CA ARG A 52 -9.83 14.17 6.30
C ARG A 52 -9.48 12.71 6.06
N LYS A 53 -9.77 12.21 4.86
CA LYS A 53 -9.31 10.89 4.42
C LYS A 53 -7.84 11.00 4.02
N THR A 54 -7.01 10.11 4.52
CA THR A 54 -5.58 10.02 4.23
C THR A 54 -5.20 8.56 4.04
N SER A 55 -4.34 8.29 3.08
CA SER A 55 -3.78 6.95 2.91
C SER A 55 -2.65 6.71 3.91
N THR A 56 -2.65 5.54 4.53
CA THR A 56 -1.61 5.08 5.46
C THR A 56 -1.11 3.72 5.01
N LEU A 57 0.16 3.44 5.29
CA LEU A 57 0.74 2.14 5.06
C LEU A 57 0.39 1.25 6.26
N ASP A 58 -0.45 0.24 6.02
CA ASP A 58 -0.89 -0.70 7.06
C ASP A 58 0.07 -1.88 7.13
N ASP A 59 0.43 -2.43 5.96
CA ASP A 59 1.30 -3.60 5.85
C ASP A 59 2.67 -3.26 5.25
N ALA A 60 3.55 -2.70 6.08
CA ALA A 60 4.89 -2.36 5.63
C ALA A 60 5.75 -3.60 5.28
N ALA A 61 5.38 -4.79 5.78
CA ALA A 61 6.10 -6.05 5.53
C ALA A 61 5.89 -6.61 4.11
N GLY A 62 4.67 -6.54 3.58
CA GLY A 62 4.35 -6.91 2.20
C GLY A 62 4.73 -5.85 1.17
N CYS A 63 5.21 -4.69 1.62
CA CYS A 63 5.60 -3.60 0.72
C CYS A 63 6.83 -3.97 -0.11
N THR A 64 6.62 -3.99 -1.43
CA THR A 64 7.65 -4.36 -2.41
C THR A 64 8.63 -3.22 -2.71
N GLY A 65 8.33 -2.01 -2.22
CA GLY A 65 9.11 -0.79 -2.48
C GLY A 65 9.10 -0.34 -3.93
N CYS A 66 8.12 -0.78 -4.73
CA CYS A 66 8.00 -0.47 -6.16
C CYS A 66 7.77 1.02 -6.49
N ALA A 67 7.47 1.87 -5.50
CA ALA A 67 7.21 3.31 -5.65
C ALA A 67 6.01 3.67 -6.57
N LEU A 68 5.22 2.69 -7.04
CA LEU A 68 4.07 2.93 -7.93
C LEU A 68 3.02 3.86 -7.30
N CYS A 69 2.81 3.74 -5.99
CA CYS A 69 1.89 4.60 -5.26
C CYS A 69 2.31 6.09 -5.30
N ALA A 70 3.61 6.37 -5.20
CA ALA A 70 4.13 7.73 -5.29
C ALA A 70 3.98 8.30 -6.70
N VAL A 71 4.36 7.52 -7.72
CA VAL A 71 4.23 7.91 -9.14
C VAL A 71 2.78 8.17 -9.53
N ARG A 72 1.83 7.39 -9.00
CA ARG A 72 0.41 7.54 -9.33
C ARG A 72 -0.27 8.68 -8.55
N CYS A 73 0.38 9.23 -7.52
CA CYS A 73 -0.21 10.28 -6.71
C CYS A 73 -0.13 11.64 -7.44
N PRO A 74 -1.26 12.24 -7.86
CA PRO A 74 -1.23 13.54 -8.55
C PRO A 74 -0.86 14.70 -7.62
N PHE A 75 -1.03 14.50 -6.30
CA PHE A 75 -0.71 15.48 -5.28
C PHE A 75 0.71 15.32 -4.72
N ASP A 76 1.47 14.33 -5.21
CA ASP A 76 2.81 14.01 -4.72
C ASP A 76 2.84 13.86 -3.18
N ALA A 77 1.74 13.39 -2.59
CA ALA A 77 1.57 13.31 -1.14
C ALA A 77 2.36 12.16 -0.51
N ILE A 78 3.03 11.34 -1.31
CA ILE A 78 3.71 10.11 -0.92
C ILE A 78 5.20 10.24 -1.22
N ALA A 79 6.03 10.24 -0.18
CA ALA A 79 7.48 10.30 -0.29
C ALA A 79 8.11 8.94 0.04
N MET A 80 8.95 8.40 -0.84
CA MET A 80 9.63 7.13 -0.57
C MET A 80 10.82 7.36 0.37
N ARG A 81 10.77 6.84 1.60
CA ARG A 81 11.88 6.88 2.55
C ARG A 81 12.29 5.48 2.99
N ARG A 82 13.57 5.29 3.28
CA ARG A 82 14.04 4.06 3.95
C ARG A 82 13.60 4.14 5.40
N VAL A 83 12.58 3.37 5.73
CA VAL A 83 12.05 3.25 7.09
C VAL A 83 12.13 1.78 7.45
N VAL A 84 12.57 1.48 8.66
CA VAL A 84 12.40 0.14 9.22
C VAL A 84 10.90 0.01 9.47
N ALA A 85 10.23 -0.80 8.64
CA ALA A 85 8.84 -1.16 8.86
C ALA A 85 8.68 -1.64 10.31
N PRO A 86 7.78 -1.07 11.12
CA PRO A 86 7.36 -1.73 12.35
C PRO A 86 6.78 -3.11 11.96
N PRO A 87 6.97 -4.15 12.79
CA PRO A 87 6.54 -5.50 12.45
C PRO A 87 5.04 -5.48 12.17
N ALA A 88 4.67 -5.82 10.94
CA ALA A 88 3.29 -6.00 10.52
C ALA A 88 2.60 -6.91 11.54
N SER A 89 1.60 -6.36 12.24
CA SER A 89 0.77 -7.17 13.12
C SER A 89 -0.02 -8.14 12.24
N PRO A 90 0.06 -9.45 12.50
CA PRO A 90 -0.57 -10.43 11.65
C PRO A 90 -2.08 -10.19 11.69
N HIS A 91 -2.67 -10.02 10.52
CA HIS A 91 -4.12 -10.11 10.33
C HIS A 91 -4.61 -11.41 10.97
N GLN A 92 -5.14 -11.31 12.18
CA GLN A 92 -5.71 -12.40 12.94
C GLN A 92 -7.05 -12.79 12.32
N ARG A 93 -6.99 -13.87 11.55
CA ARG A 93 -8.09 -14.58 10.88
C ARG A 93 -8.99 -15.23 11.94
N ASN A 94 -10.28 -14.84 12.01
CA ASN A 94 -11.34 -15.71 12.54
C ASN A 94 -12.00 -16.42 11.35
#